data_AF-R7S0F4-F1
#
_entry.id   AF-R7S0F4-F1
#
_cell.length_a   1.000
_cell.length_b   1.000
_cell.length_c   1.000
_cell.angle_alpha   90.00
_cell.angle_beta   90.00
_cell.angle_gamma   90.00
#
_symmetry.space_group_name_H-M   'P 1'
#
loop_
_entity.id
_entity.type
_entity.pdbx_description
1 polymer ?
#
loop_
_entity_poly.entity_id
_entity_poly.type
_entity_poly.pdbx_seq_one_letter_code
_entity_poly.pdbx_strand_id
1 'polypeptide(L)'
;MEFLRDQWELQKKSAQTKPLRRQVKDAGARTIDAILVLQDQLKVLDMNITKLEKAVTKGQGDTDTMFRIAELLEERRRAMMKKRRMEDSLDLRRRQDLQALRASRYLTARLNALALKSHIRDRLHQRKFEFAGIERRFRTESSDRKLAAHATNAVHRREPGIQTLARRYNLLCGEMADLVKKREAPPRTEPPRPINMENLWGLDVDDDIWLDVGLLDEDGVDNHPSEEFNRISVERKNMQIWLREEWEAVEHAVNMADLSEGLYHHIFLYRKELLSLAITWKKTVTAIPTDGDTPPDKWGPSESEMREEMA
;
A
#
# COMPACT_ATOMS: atom_id res chain seq x y z
N MET A 1 7.76 11.44 21.95
CA MET A 1 6.82 12.46 21.41
C MET A 1 7.30 13.09 20.10
N GLU A 2 8.61 13.31 19.92
CA GLU A 2 9.18 13.91 18.70
C GLU A 2 9.08 12.97 17.49
N PHE A 3 9.41 11.68 17.66
CA PHE A 3 9.25 10.64 16.63
C PHE A 3 7.82 10.55 16.04
N LEU A 4 6.79 10.60 16.89
CA LEU A 4 5.39 10.59 16.44
C LEU A 4 5.02 11.86 15.68
N ARG A 5 5.59 13.01 16.05
CA ARG A 5 5.40 14.27 15.30
C ARG A 5 6.14 14.22 13.97
N ASP A 6 7.32 13.62 13.92
CA ASP A 6 8.08 13.45 12.68
C ASP A 6 7.40 12.48 11.74
N GLN A 7 6.90 11.34 12.24
CA GLN A 7 6.08 10.42 11.44
C GLN A 7 4.79 11.08 10.96
N TRP A 8 4.15 11.88 11.79
CA TRP A 8 2.96 12.65 11.40
C TRP A 8 3.27 13.69 10.32
N GLU A 9 4.38 14.42 10.43
CA GLU A 9 4.80 15.38 9.41
C GLU A 9 5.24 14.68 8.11
N LEU A 10 5.89 13.52 8.21
CA LEU A 10 6.18 12.64 7.08
C LEU A 10 4.91 12.18 6.38
N GLN A 11 3.92 11.69 7.13
CA GLN A 11 2.62 11.26 6.60
C GLN A 11 1.88 12.43 5.95
N LYS A 12 1.92 13.60 6.59
CA LYS A 12 1.29 14.82 6.07
C LYS A 12 1.90 15.23 4.73
N LYS A 13 3.24 15.26 4.64
CA LYS A 13 3.97 15.62 3.42
C LYS A 13 3.86 14.57 2.31
N SER A 14 3.91 13.28 2.67
CA SER A 14 4.00 12.18 1.69
C SER A 14 2.63 11.77 1.14
N ALA A 15 1.58 11.81 1.98
CA ALA A 15 0.25 11.31 1.65
C ALA A 15 -0.84 12.40 1.67
N GLN A 16 -0.89 13.25 2.69
CA GLN A 16 -2.05 14.16 2.88
C GLN A 16 -1.99 15.45 2.04
N THR A 17 -0.81 16.05 1.86
CA THR A 17 -0.66 17.34 1.15
C THR A 17 -0.09 17.19 -0.26
N LYS A 18 0.12 15.96 -0.72
CA LYS A 18 0.65 15.72 -2.06
C LYS A 18 -0.38 16.17 -3.11
N PRO A 19 0.02 16.95 -4.14
CA PRO A 19 -0.89 17.33 -5.20
C PRO A 19 -1.51 16.07 -5.83
N LEU A 20 -2.83 16.06 -6.01
CA LEU A 20 -3.50 14.92 -6.64
C LEU A 20 -2.90 14.67 -8.01
N ARG A 21 -2.71 13.38 -8.30
CA ARG A 21 -2.28 12.96 -9.63
C ARG A 21 -3.32 13.43 -10.63
N ARG A 22 -2.89 14.26 -11.59
CA ARG A 22 -3.76 14.72 -12.67
C ARG A 22 -4.21 13.51 -13.49
N GLN A 23 -5.50 13.46 -13.81
CA GLN A 23 -6.02 12.46 -14.73
C GLN A 23 -5.32 12.60 -16.09
N VAL A 24 -4.77 11.49 -16.57
CA VAL A 24 -4.18 11.39 -17.91
C VAL A 24 -5.22 10.77 -18.83
N LYS A 25 -5.46 11.36 -20.00
CA LYS A 25 -6.32 10.75 -21.03
C LYS A 25 -5.73 9.40 -21.44
N ASP A 26 -6.59 8.38 -21.52
CA ASP A 26 -6.24 7.01 -21.92
C ASP A 26 -5.22 6.33 -21.00
N ALA A 27 -5.32 6.60 -19.69
CA ALA A 27 -4.44 6.02 -18.68
C ALA A 27 -4.37 4.48 -18.76
N GLY A 28 -5.50 3.81 -19.00
CA GLY A 28 -5.53 2.35 -19.18
C GLY A 28 -4.69 1.87 -20.37
N ALA A 29 -4.85 2.51 -21.53
CA ALA A 29 -4.08 2.18 -22.74
C ALA A 29 -2.58 2.44 -22.54
N ARG A 30 -2.21 3.54 -21.85
CA ARG A 30 -0.81 3.84 -21.52
C ARG A 30 -0.20 2.81 -20.59
N THR A 31 -0.96 2.29 -19.63
CA THR A 31 -0.48 1.23 -18.72
C THR A 31 -0.23 -0.06 -19.50
N ILE A 32 -1.14 -0.45 -20.41
CA ILE A 32 -0.94 -1.60 -21.30
C ILE A 32 0.32 -1.39 -22.18
N ASP A 33 0.50 -0.20 -22.74
CA ASP A 33 1.67 0.13 -23.56
C ASP A 33 2.97 0.07 -22.76
N ALA A 34 2.96 0.53 -21.50
CA ALA A 34 4.10 0.41 -20.61
C ALA A 34 4.45 -1.05 -20.28
N ILE A 35 3.44 -1.92 -20.11
CA ILE A 35 3.65 -3.36 -19.90
C ILE A 35 4.25 -4.00 -21.16
N LEU A 36 3.74 -3.67 -22.35
CA LEU A 36 4.28 -4.16 -23.63
C LEU A 36 5.75 -3.77 -23.79
N VAL A 37 6.10 -2.50 -23.51
CA VAL A 37 7.50 -2.04 -23.52
C VAL A 37 8.36 -2.80 -22.51
N LEU A 38 7.87 -3.05 -21.29
CA LEU A 38 8.59 -3.85 -20.29
C LEU A 38 8.77 -5.30 -20.74
N GLN A 39 7.80 -5.88 -21.46
CA GLN A 39 7.94 -7.22 -22.04
C GLN A 39 9.05 -7.27 -23.11
N ASP A 40 9.11 -6.28 -23.99
CA ASP A 40 10.17 -6.22 -25.00
C ASP A 40 11.54 -5.95 -24.39
N GLN A 41 11.62 -5.09 -23.36
CA GLN A 41 12.84 -4.90 -22.56
C GLN A 41 13.31 -6.20 -21.92
N LEU A 42 12.41 -6.99 -21.32
CA LEU A 42 12.76 -8.28 -20.74
C LEU A 42 13.31 -9.27 -21.79
N LYS A 43 12.72 -9.32 -22.99
CA LYS A 43 13.24 -10.16 -24.09
C LYS A 43 14.67 -9.75 -24.46
N VAL A 44 14.94 -8.45 -24.58
CA VAL A 44 16.28 -7.94 -24.92
C VAL A 44 17.29 -8.27 -23.82
N LEU A 45 16.90 -8.10 -22.54
CA LEU A 45 17.75 -8.46 -21.40
C LEU A 45 18.05 -9.96 -21.38
N ASP A 46 17.05 -10.82 -21.58
CA ASP A 46 17.21 -12.28 -21.66
C ASP A 46 18.14 -12.68 -22.82
N MET A 47 18.01 -12.05 -23.98
CA MET A 47 18.90 -12.27 -25.13
C MET A 47 20.35 -11.86 -24.84
N ASN A 48 20.55 -10.76 -24.13
CA ASN A 48 21.89 -10.27 -23.80
C ASN A 48 22.55 -11.15 -22.72
N ILE A 49 21.82 -11.50 -21.67
CA ILE A 49 22.28 -12.42 -20.62
C ILE A 49 22.69 -13.76 -21.24
N THR A 50 21.83 -14.37 -22.04
CA THR A 50 22.14 -15.68 -22.68
C THR A 50 23.32 -15.61 -23.66
N LYS A 51 23.54 -14.48 -24.36
CA LYS A 51 24.72 -14.28 -25.20
C LYS A 51 26.00 -14.22 -24.39
N LEU A 52 26.00 -13.46 -23.29
CA LEU A 52 27.16 -13.32 -22.42
C LEU A 52 27.45 -14.62 -21.66
N GLU A 53 26.42 -15.30 -21.14
CA GLU A 53 26.56 -16.63 -20.53
C GLU A 53 27.16 -17.65 -21.51
N LYS A 54 26.73 -17.64 -22.79
CA LYS A 54 27.33 -18.48 -23.82
C LYS A 54 28.80 -18.14 -24.08
N ALA A 55 29.18 -16.87 -24.07
CA ALA A 55 30.57 -16.46 -24.20
C ALA A 55 31.42 -16.95 -23.02
N VAL A 56 30.89 -16.85 -21.79
CA VAL A 56 31.54 -17.38 -20.58
C VAL A 56 31.72 -18.90 -20.65
N THR A 57 30.68 -19.64 -21.04
CA THR A 57 30.77 -21.12 -21.17
C THR A 57 31.76 -21.59 -22.24
N LYS A 58 32.03 -20.74 -23.26
CA LYS A 58 33.05 -20.99 -24.28
C LYS A 58 34.46 -20.58 -23.85
N GLY A 59 34.65 -20.15 -22.60
CA GLY A 59 35.93 -19.71 -22.07
C GLY A 59 36.37 -18.31 -22.55
N GLN A 60 35.45 -17.52 -23.12
CA GLN A 60 35.71 -16.16 -23.61
C GLN A 60 35.22 -15.07 -22.63
N GLY A 61 34.89 -15.44 -21.40
CA GLY A 61 34.42 -14.51 -20.37
C GLY A 61 35.53 -14.10 -19.41
N ASP A 62 35.70 -12.80 -19.23
CA ASP A 62 36.55 -12.20 -18.20
C ASP A 62 35.73 -11.79 -16.96
N THR A 63 36.40 -11.24 -15.95
CA THR A 63 35.74 -10.72 -14.73
C THR A 63 34.73 -9.61 -15.05
N ASP A 64 35.04 -8.75 -16.02
CA ASP A 64 34.15 -7.67 -16.48
C ASP A 64 32.85 -8.22 -17.09
N THR A 65 32.95 -9.29 -17.89
CA THR A 65 31.79 -10.03 -18.43
C THR A 65 30.92 -10.59 -17.33
N MET A 66 31.51 -11.11 -16.24
CA MET A 66 30.75 -11.60 -15.07
C MET A 66 30.02 -10.47 -14.33
N PHE A 67 30.67 -9.32 -14.13
CA PHE A 67 30.03 -8.15 -13.54
C PHE A 67 28.87 -7.64 -14.40
N ARG A 68 29.04 -7.61 -15.73
CA ARG A 68 27.99 -7.19 -16.65
C ARG A 68 26.79 -8.13 -16.66
N ILE A 69 27.00 -9.45 -16.54
CA ILE A 69 25.90 -10.43 -16.37
C ILE A 69 25.14 -10.15 -15.07
N ALA A 70 25.83 -9.92 -13.95
CA ALA A 70 25.19 -9.62 -12.68
C ALA A 70 24.35 -8.34 -12.73
N GLU A 71 24.84 -7.28 -13.38
CA GLU A 71 24.11 -6.03 -13.59
C GLU A 71 22.84 -6.24 -14.42
N LEU A 72 22.94 -6.97 -15.54
CA LEU A 72 21.78 -7.29 -16.39
C LEU A 72 20.74 -8.15 -15.68
N LEU A 73 21.16 -9.07 -14.80
CA LEU A 73 20.24 -9.85 -13.97
C LEU A 73 19.47 -8.97 -12.97
N GLU A 74 20.12 -7.97 -12.40
CA GLU A 74 19.47 -7.00 -11.49
C GLU A 74 18.50 -6.08 -12.24
N GLU A 75 18.88 -5.59 -13.43
CA GLU A 75 18.00 -4.83 -14.32
C GLU A 75 16.78 -5.66 -14.72
N ARG A 76 16.98 -6.93 -15.09
CA ARG A 76 15.91 -7.87 -15.41
C ARG A 76 14.98 -8.07 -14.22
N ARG A 77 15.51 -8.24 -13.01
CA ARG A 77 14.70 -8.38 -11.78
C ARG A 77 13.84 -7.14 -11.53
N ARG A 78 14.42 -5.94 -11.65
CA ARG A 78 13.71 -4.66 -11.49
C ARG A 78 12.62 -4.50 -12.54
N ALA A 79 12.90 -4.78 -13.81
CA ALA A 79 11.93 -4.74 -14.89
C ALA A 79 10.79 -5.75 -14.69
N MET A 80 11.12 -6.98 -14.26
CA MET A 80 10.14 -8.02 -13.96
C MET A 80 9.22 -7.64 -12.79
N MET A 81 9.77 -7.11 -11.69
CA MET A 81 8.95 -6.65 -10.57
C MET A 81 8.03 -5.49 -10.97
N LYS A 82 8.54 -4.54 -11.77
CA LYS A 82 7.73 -3.42 -12.27
C LYS A 82 6.60 -3.89 -13.17
N LYS A 83 6.89 -4.82 -14.09
CA LYS A 83 5.90 -5.46 -14.95
C LYS A 83 4.84 -6.17 -14.13
N ARG A 84 5.25 -7.01 -13.17
CA ARG A 84 4.33 -7.76 -12.29
C ARG A 84 3.41 -6.83 -11.51
N ARG A 85 3.94 -5.77 -10.89
CA ARG A 85 3.12 -4.76 -10.19
C ARG A 85 2.07 -4.13 -11.10
N MET A 86 2.43 -3.86 -12.36
CA MET A 86 1.49 -3.32 -13.33
C MET A 86 0.46 -4.38 -13.75
N GLU A 87 0.87 -5.62 -14.03
CA GLU A 87 -0.06 -6.72 -14.35
C GLU A 87 -1.03 -7.03 -13.20
N ASP A 88 -0.54 -7.05 -11.95
CA ASP A 88 -1.36 -7.23 -10.76
C ASP A 88 -2.39 -6.10 -10.59
N SER A 89 -2.02 -4.85 -10.92
CA SER A 89 -2.95 -3.72 -10.88
C SER A 89 -4.03 -3.76 -11.97
N LEU A 90 -3.80 -4.54 -13.03
CA LEU A 90 -4.73 -4.73 -14.14
C LEU A 90 -5.42 -6.11 -14.07
N ASP A 91 -5.15 -6.88 -13.01
CA ASP A 91 -5.61 -8.26 -12.81
C ASP A 91 -5.29 -9.21 -13.99
N LEU A 92 -4.15 -8.97 -14.67
CA LEU A 92 -3.71 -9.72 -15.84
C LEU A 92 -2.97 -11.00 -15.45
N ARG A 93 -3.43 -11.71 -14.41
CA ARG A 93 -2.75 -12.89 -13.85
C ARG A 93 -2.72 -14.08 -14.80
N ARG A 94 -3.48 -14.06 -15.89
CA ARG A 94 -3.43 -15.09 -16.95
C ARG A 94 -3.01 -14.45 -18.27
N ARG A 95 -2.05 -15.12 -18.93
CA ARG A 95 -1.44 -14.81 -20.24
C ARG A 95 -2.51 -14.64 -21.34
N GLN A 96 -3.27 -13.56 -21.30
CA GLN A 96 -4.03 -13.08 -22.44
C GLN A 96 -3.09 -12.22 -23.27
N ASP A 97 -3.18 -12.32 -24.60
CA ASP A 97 -2.40 -11.47 -25.50
C ASP A 97 -2.69 -10.00 -25.18
N LEU A 98 -1.70 -9.29 -24.62
CA LEU A 98 -1.82 -7.87 -24.26
C LEU A 98 -2.26 -7.00 -25.46
N GLN A 99 -1.91 -7.43 -26.68
CA GLN A 99 -2.37 -6.80 -27.91
C GLN A 99 -3.88 -7.02 -28.16
N ALA A 100 -4.40 -8.22 -27.88
CA ALA A 100 -5.83 -8.50 -27.94
C ALA A 100 -6.59 -7.77 -26.83
N LEU A 101 -5.99 -7.62 -25.65
CA LEU A 101 -6.49 -6.80 -24.55
C LEU A 101 -6.56 -5.31 -24.90
N ARG A 102 -5.53 -4.77 -25.55
CA ARG A 102 -5.52 -3.39 -26.08
C ARG A 102 -6.63 -3.18 -27.11
N ALA A 103 -6.89 -4.19 -27.94
CA ALA A 103 -7.98 -4.16 -28.91
C ALA A 103 -9.36 -4.35 -28.26
N SER A 104 -9.42 -4.98 -27.09
CA SER A 104 -10.68 -5.19 -26.39
C SER A 104 -11.21 -3.87 -25.80
N ARG A 105 -12.35 -3.45 -26.32
CA ARG A 105 -13.05 -2.25 -25.87
C ARG A 105 -13.49 -2.36 -24.41
N TYR A 106 -13.89 -3.56 -23.99
CA TYR A 106 -14.34 -3.84 -22.63
C TYR A 106 -13.24 -3.62 -21.58
N LEU A 107 -12.05 -4.19 -21.78
CA LEU A 107 -10.98 -4.09 -20.80
C LEU A 107 -10.41 -2.67 -20.75
N THR A 108 -10.33 -1.98 -21.89
CA THR A 108 -9.97 -0.55 -21.92
C THR A 108 -10.98 0.32 -21.15
N ALA A 109 -12.29 0.06 -21.30
CA ALA A 109 -13.33 0.75 -20.56
C ALA A 109 -13.25 0.47 -19.04
N ARG A 110 -13.02 -0.80 -18.65
CA ARG A 110 -12.82 -1.24 -17.26
C ARG A 110 -11.64 -0.53 -16.60
N LEU A 111 -10.50 -0.46 -17.27
CA LEU A 111 -9.30 0.23 -16.75
C LEU A 111 -9.51 1.74 -16.59
N ASN A 112 -10.18 2.37 -17.57
CA ASN A 112 -10.50 3.79 -17.48
C ASN A 112 -11.51 4.07 -16.36
N ALA A 113 -12.48 3.17 -16.15
CA ALA A 113 -13.45 3.26 -15.07
C ALA A 113 -12.78 3.12 -13.70
N LEU A 114 -11.88 2.15 -13.52
CA LEU A 114 -11.11 2.00 -12.27
C LEU A 114 -10.27 3.25 -11.97
N ALA A 115 -9.52 3.76 -12.95
CA ALA A 115 -8.73 4.99 -12.78
C ALA A 115 -9.59 6.20 -12.42
N LEU A 116 -10.79 6.32 -13.02
CA LEU A 116 -11.75 7.36 -12.67
C LEU A 116 -12.28 7.19 -11.25
N LYS A 117 -12.64 5.96 -10.85
CA LYS A 117 -13.16 5.66 -9.52
C LYS A 117 -12.15 6.02 -8.43
N SER A 118 -10.89 5.61 -8.56
CA SER A 118 -9.82 5.98 -7.63
C SER A 118 -9.63 7.49 -7.54
N HIS A 119 -9.65 8.20 -8.67
CA HIS A 119 -9.51 9.65 -8.68
C HIS A 119 -10.73 10.38 -8.09
N ILE A 120 -11.94 9.84 -8.23
CA ILE A 120 -13.14 10.37 -7.58
C ILE A 120 -13.02 10.18 -6.05
N ARG A 121 -12.60 9.00 -5.58
CA ARG A 121 -12.32 8.75 -4.15
C ARG A 121 -11.32 9.75 -3.58
N ASP A 122 -10.19 9.95 -4.26
CA ASP A 122 -9.15 10.89 -3.82
C ASP A 122 -9.69 12.33 -3.69
N ARG A 123 -10.49 12.78 -4.67
CA ARG A 123 -11.07 14.13 -4.63
C ARG A 123 -12.13 14.30 -3.55
N LEU A 124 -12.93 13.27 -3.32
CA LEU A 124 -13.94 13.27 -2.28
C LEU A 124 -13.30 13.26 -0.89
N HIS A 125 -12.26 12.45 -0.70
CA HIS A 125 -11.42 12.49 0.49
C HIS A 125 -10.82 13.88 0.71
N GLN A 126 -10.18 14.46 -0.31
CA GLN A 126 -9.59 15.79 -0.19
C GLN A 126 -10.65 16.85 0.17
N ARG A 127 -11.83 16.82 -0.45
CA ARG A 127 -12.96 17.70 -0.10
C ARG A 127 -13.33 17.54 1.37
N LYS A 128 -13.46 16.31 1.88
CA LYS A 128 -13.79 16.03 3.29
C LYS A 128 -12.71 16.59 4.23
N PHE A 129 -11.43 16.41 3.91
CA PHE A 129 -10.32 16.98 4.68
C PHE A 129 -10.29 18.51 4.65
N GLU A 130 -10.53 19.13 3.48
CA GLU A 130 -10.61 20.58 3.32
C GLU A 130 -11.76 21.15 4.17
N PHE A 131 -12.95 20.54 4.14
CA PHE A 131 -14.08 20.93 4.99
C PHE A 131 -13.79 20.76 6.49
N ALA A 132 -13.25 19.62 6.90
CA ALA A 132 -12.87 19.39 8.31
C ALA A 132 -11.76 20.34 8.80
N GLY A 133 -10.89 20.79 7.88
CA GLY A 133 -9.89 21.82 8.15
C GLY A 133 -10.50 23.21 8.34
N ILE A 134 -11.46 23.57 7.50
CA ILE A 134 -12.22 24.83 7.60
C ILE A 134 -13.02 24.86 8.92
N GLU A 135 -13.71 23.77 9.24
CA GLU A 135 -14.55 23.68 10.46
C GLU A 135 -13.71 23.79 11.74
N ARG A 136 -12.54 23.14 11.78
CA ARG A 136 -11.62 23.26 12.92
C ARG A 136 -11.12 24.70 13.10
N ARG A 137 -10.68 25.37 12.04
CA ARG A 137 -10.22 26.77 12.11
C ARG A 137 -11.33 27.72 12.59
N PHE A 138 -12.55 27.47 12.14
CA PHE A 138 -13.72 28.24 12.57
C PHE A 138 -14.03 28.09 14.07
N ARG A 139 -13.79 26.90 14.66
CA ARG A 139 -13.97 26.66 16.10
C ARG A 139 -12.89 27.36 16.95
N THR A 140 -11.69 27.55 16.42
CA THR A 140 -10.56 28.17 17.16
C THR A 140 -10.52 29.69 17.02
N GLU A 141 -10.89 30.25 15.87
CA GLU A 141 -10.78 31.69 15.57
C GLU A 141 -12.15 32.26 15.14
N SER A 142 -12.91 32.79 16.10
CA SER A 142 -14.29 33.27 15.82
C SER A 142 -14.37 34.49 14.88
N SER A 143 -13.25 35.18 14.65
CA SER A 143 -13.17 36.38 13.79
C SER A 143 -13.10 36.08 12.28
N ASP A 144 -12.81 34.85 11.87
CA ASP A 144 -12.38 34.54 10.50
C ASP A 144 -13.50 34.08 9.55
N ARG A 145 -14.72 34.57 9.77
CA ARG A 145 -15.90 34.26 8.94
C ARG A 145 -15.68 34.50 7.45
N LYS A 146 -14.98 35.57 7.07
CA LYS A 146 -14.69 35.89 5.66
C LYS A 146 -13.70 34.90 5.03
N LEU A 147 -12.65 34.53 5.75
CA LEU A 147 -11.67 33.54 5.30
C LEU A 147 -12.29 32.14 5.19
N ALA A 148 -13.13 31.76 6.15
CA ALA A 148 -13.93 30.55 6.07
C ALA A 148 -14.87 30.56 4.86
N ALA A 149 -15.59 31.67 4.60
CA ALA A 149 -16.43 31.81 3.41
C ALA A 149 -15.65 31.74 2.09
N HIS A 150 -14.44 32.31 2.04
CA HIS A 150 -13.57 32.17 0.86
C HIS A 150 -13.10 30.73 0.67
N ALA A 151 -12.76 30.03 1.76
CA ALA A 151 -12.34 28.64 1.72
C ALA A 151 -13.49 27.70 1.32
N THR A 152 -14.70 27.85 1.89
CA THR A 152 -15.87 27.07 1.48
C THR A 152 -16.21 27.31 0.01
N ASN A 153 -16.20 28.57 -0.44
CA ASN A 153 -16.40 28.89 -1.85
C ASN A 153 -15.32 28.28 -2.76
N ALA A 154 -14.07 28.20 -2.31
CA ALA A 154 -13.00 27.54 -3.06
C ALA A 154 -13.24 26.03 -3.17
N VAL A 155 -13.78 25.39 -2.12
CA VAL A 155 -14.17 23.98 -2.16
C VAL A 155 -15.36 23.77 -3.09
N HIS A 156 -16.42 24.58 -2.98
CA HIS A 156 -17.60 24.52 -3.86
C HIS A 156 -17.25 24.69 -5.34
N ARG A 157 -16.26 25.54 -5.69
CA ARG A 157 -15.78 25.68 -7.07
C ARG A 157 -15.20 24.40 -7.66
N ARG A 158 -14.75 23.45 -6.83
CA ARG A 158 -14.18 22.17 -7.26
C ARG A 158 -15.23 21.06 -7.40
N GLU A 159 -16.40 21.23 -6.79
CA GLU A 159 -17.50 20.25 -6.79
C GLU A 159 -18.02 19.90 -8.20
N PRO A 160 -18.23 20.86 -9.13
CA PRO A 160 -18.63 20.53 -10.50
C PRO A 160 -17.64 19.63 -11.22
N GLY A 161 -16.34 19.76 -10.90
CA GLY A 161 -15.30 18.89 -11.44
C GLY A 161 -15.43 17.45 -10.97
N ILE A 162 -15.80 17.24 -9.69
CA ILE A 162 -16.03 15.90 -9.13
C ILE A 162 -17.29 15.27 -9.74
N GLN A 163 -18.38 16.05 -9.84
CA GLN A 163 -19.60 15.60 -10.51
C GLN A 163 -19.36 15.21 -11.98
N THR A 164 -18.52 15.97 -12.70
CA THR A 164 -18.17 15.65 -14.10
C THR A 164 -17.43 14.32 -14.20
N LEU A 165 -16.52 14.04 -13.26
CA LEU A 165 -15.80 12.77 -13.20
C LEU A 165 -16.75 11.60 -12.89
N ALA A 166 -17.65 11.77 -11.94
CA ALA A 166 -18.67 10.77 -11.59
C ALA A 166 -19.60 10.47 -12.77
N ARG A 167 -20.08 11.49 -13.49
CA ARG A 167 -20.87 11.30 -14.72
C ARG A 167 -20.11 10.52 -15.78
N ARG A 168 -18.83 10.82 -15.99
CA ARG A 168 -17.98 10.10 -16.95
C ARG A 168 -17.76 8.64 -16.55
N TYR A 169 -17.61 8.37 -15.26
CA TYR A 169 -17.54 7.00 -14.72
C TYR A 169 -18.84 6.24 -14.98
N ASN A 170 -20.00 6.85 -14.70
CA ASN A 170 -21.30 6.23 -14.94
C ASN A 170 -21.55 5.93 -16.43
N LEU A 171 -21.07 6.80 -17.33
CA LEU A 171 -21.11 6.55 -18.77
C LEU A 171 -20.34 5.27 -19.14
N LEU A 172 -19.12 5.10 -18.61
CA LEU A 172 -18.34 3.89 -18.84
C LEU A 172 -19.00 2.64 -18.24
N CYS A 173 -19.69 2.76 -17.11
CA CYS A 173 -20.47 1.65 -16.53
C CYS A 173 -21.59 1.21 -17.48
N GLY A 174 -22.30 2.17 -18.10
CA GLY A 174 -23.29 1.90 -19.14
C GLY A 174 -22.68 1.21 -20.36
N GLU A 175 -21.56 1.73 -20.88
CA GLU A 175 -20.85 1.12 -22.02
C GLU A 175 -20.41 -0.32 -21.71
N MET A 176 -19.89 -0.58 -20.51
CA MET A 176 -19.49 -1.93 -20.08
C MET A 176 -20.69 -2.86 -19.95
N ALA A 177 -21.82 -2.39 -19.39
CA ALA A 177 -23.05 -3.17 -19.32
C ALA A 177 -23.58 -3.54 -20.71
N ASP A 178 -23.48 -2.63 -21.68
CA ASP A 178 -23.87 -2.91 -23.07
C ASP A 178 -22.94 -3.92 -23.76
N LEU A 179 -21.63 -3.85 -23.50
CA LEU A 179 -20.66 -4.82 -24.01
C LEU A 179 -20.87 -6.22 -23.42
N VAL A 180 -21.25 -6.31 -22.14
CA VAL A 180 -21.64 -7.58 -21.49
C VAL A 180 -22.90 -8.15 -22.14
N LYS A 181 -23.93 -7.33 -22.38
CA LYS A 181 -25.15 -7.76 -23.10
C LYS A 181 -24.85 -8.27 -24.51
N LYS A 182 -23.91 -7.64 -25.21
CA LYS A 182 -23.47 -8.03 -26.56
C LYS A 182 -22.55 -9.25 -26.59
N ARG A 183 -22.17 -9.82 -25.43
CA ARG A 183 -21.22 -10.94 -25.30
C ARG A 183 -19.83 -10.65 -25.87
N GLU A 184 -19.45 -9.38 -25.93
CA GLU A 184 -18.08 -8.94 -26.29
C GLU A 184 -17.16 -8.84 -25.07
N ALA A 185 -17.72 -9.05 -23.88
CA ALA A 185 -16.98 -9.15 -22.62
C ALA A 185 -16.60 -10.62 -22.32
N PRO A 186 -15.57 -10.85 -21.48
CA PRO A 186 -15.22 -12.19 -21.01
C PRO A 186 -16.42 -12.91 -20.35
N PRO A 187 -16.45 -14.26 -20.38
CA PRO A 187 -17.55 -15.02 -19.80
C PRO A 187 -17.65 -14.80 -18.28
N ARG A 188 -18.89 -14.70 -17.78
CA ARG A 188 -19.24 -14.45 -16.35
C ARG A 188 -18.80 -13.09 -15.79
N THR A 189 -18.49 -12.10 -16.61
CA THR A 189 -18.16 -10.78 -16.10
C THR A 189 -19.40 -10.00 -15.67
N GLU A 190 -19.39 -9.49 -14.43
CA GLU A 190 -20.39 -8.56 -13.90
C GLU A 190 -19.99 -7.11 -14.23
N PRO A 191 -20.88 -6.29 -14.81
CA PRO A 191 -20.59 -4.89 -15.08
C PRO A 191 -20.51 -4.08 -13.77
N PRO A 192 -19.67 -3.03 -13.71
CA PRO A 192 -19.52 -2.23 -12.50
C PRO A 192 -20.74 -1.36 -12.21
N ARG A 193 -20.98 -1.11 -10.92
CA ARG A 193 -22.12 -0.33 -10.44
C ARG A 193 -21.91 1.17 -10.63
N PRO A 194 -22.90 1.90 -11.18
CA PRO A 194 -22.82 3.36 -11.32
C PRO A 194 -22.89 4.04 -9.94
N ILE A 195 -22.20 5.18 -9.80
CA ILE A 195 -22.21 5.99 -8.59
C ILE A 195 -23.54 6.77 -8.52
N ASN A 196 -24.20 6.73 -7.37
CA ASN A 196 -25.35 7.59 -7.10
C ASN A 196 -24.91 9.06 -7.02
N MET A 197 -25.45 9.88 -7.93
CA MET A 197 -25.12 11.31 -8.02
C MET A 197 -25.76 12.15 -6.91
N GLU A 198 -26.88 11.70 -6.33
CA GLU A 198 -27.60 12.40 -5.27
C GLU A 198 -26.85 12.31 -3.94
N ASN A 199 -26.31 11.13 -3.63
CA ASN A 199 -25.55 10.86 -2.41
C ASN A 199 -24.03 10.96 -2.60
N LEU A 200 -23.55 11.58 -3.69
CA LEU A 200 -22.12 11.68 -4.02
C LEU A 200 -21.26 12.29 -2.90
N TRP A 201 -21.85 13.14 -2.06
CA TRP A 201 -21.16 13.88 -1.00
C TRP A 201 -21.23 13.21 0.38
N GLY A 202 -22.04 12.16 0.54
CA GLY A 202 -22.26 11.50 1.82
C GLY A 202 -21.01 10.82 2.37
N LEU A 203 -20.25 10.12 1.50
CA LEU A 203 -19.10 9.28 1.91
C LEU A 203 -19.45 8.39 3.10
N ASP A 204 -20.56 7.67 2.97
CA ASP A 204 -20.89 6.61 3.92
C ASP A 204 -20.02 5.38 3.67
N VAL A 205 -19.84 4.54 4.69
CA VAL A 205 -19.03 3.31 4.62
C VAL A 205 -19.63 2.33 3.61
N ASP A 206 -20.96 2.35 3.46
CA ASP A 206 -21.71 1.46 2.58
C ASP A 206 -21.86 1.98 1.14
N ASP A 207 -21.29 3.15 0.80
CA ASP A 207 -21.43 3.71 -0.54
C ASP A 207 -20.73 2.82 -1.60
N ASP A 208 -21.42 2.57 -2.73
CA ASP A 208 -20.91 1.80 -3.89
C ASP A 208 -19.58 2.34 -4.47
N ILE A 209 -19.18 3.55 -4.06
CA ILE A 209 -17.87 4.11 -4.40
C ILE A 209 -16.71 3.30 -3.80
N TRP A 210 -16.92 2.60 -2.69
CA TRP A 210 -15.89 1.78 -2.03
C TRP A 210 -15.76 0.39 -2.64
N LEU A 211 -16.81 -0.12 -3.27
CA LEU A 211 -16.85 -1.46 -3.84
C LEU A 211 -16.23 -1.48 -5.24
N ASP A 212 -15.16 -2.24 -5.46
CA ASP A 212 -14.55 -2.43 -6.80
C ASP A 212 -15.17 -3.58 -7.60
N VAL A 213 -16.42 -3.96 -7.27
CA VAL A 213 -17.21 -5.01 -7.94
C VAL A 213 -17.30 -4.73 -9.44
N GLY A 214 -16.94 -5.72 -10.27
CA GLY A 214 -16.92 -5.60 -11.73
C GLY A 214 -15.73 -4.79 -12.29
N LEU A 215 -14.88 -4.24 -11.43
CA LEU A 215 -13.62 -3.57 -11.79
C LEU A 215 -12.39 -4.39 -11.40
N LEU A 216 -12.48 -5.23 -10.36
CA LEU A 216 -11.48 -6.20 -9.91
C LEU A 216 -12.14 -7.58 -9.81
N ASP A 217 -11.49 -8.67 -10.24
CA ASP A 217 -12.01 -10.01 -9.96
C ASP A 217 -11.59 -10.37 -8.52
N GLU A 218 -12.51 -10.90 -7.73
CA GLU A 218 -12.37 -11.13 -6.26
C GLU A 218 -11.22 -12.07 -5.85
N ASP A 219 -10.46 -12.63 -6.81
CA ASP A 219 -9.31 -13.49 -6.55
C ASP A 219 -8.02 -12.70 -6.24
N GLY A 220 -8.06 -11.38 -6.38
CA GLY A 220 -7.03 -10.49 -5.87
C GLY A 220 -7.21 -10.27 -4.39
N VAL A 221 -6.67 -11.17 -3.56
CA VAL A 221 -6.34 -10.87 -2.16
C VAL A 221 -5.56 -9.55 -2.16
N ASP A 222 -6.31 -8.48 -1.92
CA ASP A 222 -5.96 -7.43 -1.00
C ASP A 222 -4.79 -6.55 -1.49
N ASN A 223 -5.13 -5.48 -2.23
CA ASN A 223 -4.20 -4.40 -2.57
C ASN A 223 -4.41 -3.12 -1.73
N HIS A 224 -5.25 -3.22 -0.69
CA HIS A 224 -5.34 -2.27 0.43
C HIS A 224 -4.62 -2.67 1.75
N PRO A 225 -3.98 -3.85 1.92
CA PRO A 225 -3.25 -4.16 3.14
C PRO A 225 -1.75 -4.01 3.05
N SER A 226 -1.13 -3.80 1.90
CA SER A 226 0.35 -3.80 1.85
C SER A 226 0.95 -2.74 2.77
N GLU A 227 0.34 -1.55 2.87
CA GLU A 227 0.82 -0.49 3.76
C GLU A 227 0.49 -0.79 5.24
N GLU A 228 -0.72 -1.28 5.52
CA GLU A 228 -1.13 -1.60 6.89
C GLU A 228 -0.40 -2.84 7.43
N PHE A 229 -0.23 -3.90 6.66
CA PHE A 229 0.62 -5.04 6.99
C PHE A 229 2.06 -4.61 7.18
N ASN A 230 2.62 -3.76 6.31
CA ASN A 230 3.98 -3.25 6.51
C ASN A 230 4.08 -2.41 7.80
N ARG A 231 3.06 -1.58 8.11
CA ARG A 231 3.00 -0.81 9.36
C ARG A 231 2.97 -1.74 10.58
N ILE A 232 2.07 -2.73 10.57
CA ILE A 232 1.91 -3.70 11.66
C ILE A 232 3.18 -4.56 11.84
N SER A 233 3.86 -4.94 10.75
CA SER A 233 5.15 -5.63 10.82
C SER A 233 6.26 -4.75 11.42
N VAL A 234 6.29 -3.45 11.08
CA VAL A 234 7.22 -2.48 11.70
C VAL A 234 6.89 -2.26 13.18
N GLU A 235 5.61 -2.19 13.55
CA GLU A 235 5.18 -2.07 14.94
C GLU A 235 5.57 -3.32 15.75
N ARG A 236 5.36 -4.53 15.22
CA ARG A 236 5.84 -5.78 15.82
C ARG A 236 7.35 -5.75 16.05
N LYS A 237 8.13 -5.30 15.05
CA LYS A 237 9.59 -5.16 15.18
C LYS A 237 9.97 -4.19 16.30
N ASN A 238 9.31 -3.04 16.39
CA ASN A 238 9.57 -2.06 17.44
C ASN A 238 9.26 -2.62 18.83
N MET A 239 8.17 -3.39 18.98
CA MET A 239 7.85 -4.07 20.24
C MET A 239 8.95 -5.06 20.65
N GLN A 240 9.46 -5.84 19.70
CA GLN A 240 10.56 -6.79 19.95
C GLN A 240 11.88 -6.11 20.29
N ILE A 241 12.18 -4.97 19.67
CA ILE A 241 13.39 -4.18 19.97
C ILE A 241 13.29 -3.59 21.37
N TRP A 242 12.20 -2.89 21.66
CA TRP A 242 12.00 -2.25 22.96
C TRP A 242 12.05 -3.25 24.10
N LEU A 243 11.33 -4.37 23.98
CA LEU A 243 11.28 -5.36 25.06
C LEU A 243 12.64 -5.98 25.33
N ARG A 244 13.45 -6.22 24.29
CA ARG A 244 14.81 -6.75 24.45
C ARG A 244 15.73 -5.75 25.13
N GLU A 245 15.74 -4.50 24.68
CA GLU A 245 16.58 -3.45 25.28
C GLU A 245 16.21 -3.21 26.75
N GLU A 246 14.92 -3.17 27.04
CA GLU A 246 14.41 -3.00 28.40
C GLU A 246 14.76 -4.21 29.29
N TRP A 247 14.63 -5.43 28.75
CA TRP A 247 15.01 -6.66 29.44
C TRP A 247 16.50 -6.70 29.77
N GLU A 248 17.36 -6.37 28.80
CA GLU A 248 18.81 -6.32 29.00
C GLU A 248 19.20 -5.27 30.06
N ALA A 249 18.54 -4.11 30.07
CA ALA A 249 18.76 -3.08 31.08
C ALA A 249 18.35 -3.54 32.49
N VAL A 250 17.21 -4.22 32.61
CA VAL A 250 16.71 -4.76 33.89
C VAL A 250 17.61 -5.89 34.39
N GLU A 251 18.01 -6.82 33.54
CA GLU A 251 18.96 -7.88 33.88
C GLU A 251 20.31 -7.30 34.33
N HIS A 252 20.81 -6.28 33.64
CA HIS A 252 22.03 -5.61 34.06
C HIS A 252 21.86 -4.97 35.45
N ALA A 253 20.72 -4.34 35.73
CA ALA A 253 20.45 -3.70 37.00
C ALA A 253 20.24 -4.69 38.16
N VAL A 254 19.62 -5.85 37.91
CA VAL A 254 19.48 -6.93 38.91
C VAL A 254 20.83 -7.53 39.28
N ASN A 255 21.76 -7.60 38.32
CA ASN A 255 23.09 -8.17 38.51
C ASN A 255 24.13 -7.16 39.07
N MET A 256 23.75 -5.89 39.27
CA MET A 256 24.63 -4.89 39.90
C MET A 256 24.73 -5.15 41.42
N ALA A 257 25.95 -5.31 41.91
CA ALA A 257 26.24 -5.74 43.29
C ALA A 257 25.90 -4.69 44.37
N ASP A 258 25.76 -3.41 44.01
CA ASP A 258 25.64 -2.29 44.95
C ASP A 258 24.20 -1.74 45.08
N LEU A 259 23.18 -2.51 44.68
CA LEU A 259 21.79 -2.06 44.79
C LEU A 259 21.27 -2.13 46.23
N SER A 260 20.56 -1.09 46.64
CA SER A 260 19.79 -1.12 47.88
C SER A 260 18.65 -2.15 47.78
N GLU A 261 18.35 -2.83 48.88
CA GLU A 261 17.36 -3.91 48.95
C GLU A 261 15.98 -3.49 48.43
N GLY A 262 15.55 -2.25 48.71
CA GLY A 262 14.29 -1.71 48.20
C GLY A 262 14.29 -1.46 46.68
N LEU A 263 15.42 -1.03 46.12
CA LEU A 263 15.56 -0.82 44.68
C LEU A 263 15.64 -2.16 43.94
N TYR A 264 16.35 -3.13 44.51
CA TYR A 264 16.38 -4.51 44.02
C TYR A 264 14.97 -5.10 43.95
N HIS A 265 14.17 -4.96 45.01
CA HIS A 265 12.79 -5.44 45.02
C HIS A 265 11.93 -4.81 43.93
N HIS A 266 12.06 -3.49 43.71
CA HIS A 266 11.30 -2.79 42.69
C HIS A 266 11.69 -3.23 41.26
N ILE A 267 12.98 -3.38 40.99
CA ILE A 267 13.49 -3.85 39.70
C ILE A 267 13.09 -5.31 39.46
N PHE A 268 13.07 -6.13 40.51
CA PHE A 268 12.62 -7.51 40.42
C PHE A 268 11.11 -7.62 40.10
N LEU A 269 10.27 -6.74 40.66
CA LEU A 269 8.86 -6.66 40.27
C LEU A 269 8.70 -6.23 38.82
N TYR A 270 9.44 -5.21 38.37
CA TYR A 270 9.41 -4.76 36.98
C TYR A 270 9.89 -5.84 36.00
N ARG A 271 10.91 -6.62 36.39
CA ARG A 271 11.35 -7.81 35.64
C ARG A 271 10.22 -8.81 35.43
N LYS A 272 9.43 -9.10 36.47
CA LYS A 272 8.27 -10.00 36.35
C LYS A 272 7.17 -9.45 35.43
N GLU A 273 6.93 -8.15 35.49
CA GLU A 273 5.99 -7.48 34.57
C GLU A 273 6.44 -7.60 33.11
N LEU A 274 7.73 -7.40 32.84
CA LEU A 274 8.29 -7.57 31.50
C LEU A 274 8.18 -9.02 30.98
N LEU A 275 8.35 -10.03 31.85
CA LEU A 275 8.12 -11.44 31.49
C LEU A 275 6.66 -11.70 31.08
N SER A 276 5.71 -11.22 31.87
CA SER A 276 4.27 -11.33 31.57
C SER A 276 3.91 -10.63 30.26
N LEU A 277 4.50 -9.46 30.02
CA LEU A 277 4.33 -8.70 28.78
C LEU A 277 4.90 -9.45 27.58
N ALA A 278 6.08 -10.07 27.73
CA ALA A 278 6.71 -10.89 26.69
C ALA A 278 5.82 -12.05 26.25
N ILE A 279 5.26 -12.79 27.21
CA ILE A 279 4.36 -13.92 26.97
C ILE A 279 3.10 -13.45 26.24
N THR A 280 2.49 -12.37 26.73
CA THR A 280 1.25 -11.82 26.17
C THR A 280 1.47 -11.33 24.74
N TRP A 281 2.50 -10.52 24.52
CA TRP A 281 2.80 -9.96 23.21
C TRP A 281 3.23 -11.02 22.21
N LYS A 282 4.11 -11.96 22.60
CA LYS A 282 4.50 -13.08 21.73
C LYS A 282 3.26 -13.83 21.26
N LYS A 283 2.33 -14.15 22.17
CA LYS A 283 1.08 -14.86 21.84
C LYS A 283 0.19 -14.08 20.87
N THR A 284 -0.05 -12.79 21.13
CA THR A 284 -0.99 -11.97 20.35
C THR A 284 -0.46 -11.63 18.96
N VAL A 285 0.85 -11.43 18.81
CA VAL A 285 1.43 -11.01 17.53
C VAL A 285 1.98 -12.16 16.70
N THR A 286 1.90 -13.42 17.16
CA THR A 286 2.43 -14.61 16.44
C THR A 286 2.03 -14.66 14.97
N ALA A 287 0.78 -14.30 14.66
CA ALA A 287 0.22 -14.35 13.31
C ALA A 287 0.77 -13.25 12.36
N ILE A 288 1.46 -12.23 12.87
CA ILE A 288 2.01 -11.13 12.07
C ILE A 288 3.38 -11.54 11.50
N PRO A 289 3.64 -11.53 10.18
CA PRO A 289 4.94 -11.89 9.63
C PRO A 289 6.08 -10.99 10.15
N THR A 290 7.24 -11.57 10.42
CA THR A 290 8.46 -10.80 10.74
C THR A 290 9.19 -10.40 9.48
N ASP A 291 9.72 -9.17 9.48
CA ASP A 291 10.66 -8.74 8.45
C ASP A 291 11.93 -9.58 8.53
N GLY A 292 12.52 -9.93 7.37
CA GLY A 292 13.54 -10.98 7.24
C GLY A 292 14.82 -10.76 8.07
N ASP A 293 15.02 -9.56 8.60
CA ASP A 293 16.18 -9.17 9.40
C ASP A 293 16.06 -9.48 10.90
N THR A 294 14.86 -9.73 11.44
CA THR A 294 14.65 -9.97 12.89
C THR A 294 14.11 -11.37 13.14
N PRO A 295 14.84 -12.24 13.88
CA PRO A 295 14.37 -13.59 14.17
C PRO A 295 13.04 -13.55 14.96
N PRO A 296 12.05 -14.39 14.60
CA PRO A 296 10.70 -14.32 15.17
C PRO A 296 10.64 -14.57 16.68
N ASP A 297 11.64 -15.26 17.21
CA ASP A 297 11.65 -15.77 18.58
C ASP A 297 12.49 -14.95 19.57
N LYS A 298 13.13 -13.85 19.13
CA LYS A 298 13.98 -13.03 20.00
C LYS A 298 13.21 -11.86 20.62
N TRP A 299 12.65 -12.09 21.81
CA TRP A 299 11.88 -11.09 22.59
C TRP A 299 12.62 -10.54 23.82
N GLY A 300 13.84 -11.01 24.11
CA GLY A 300 14.61 -10.67 25.32
C GLY A 300 14.73 -11.89 26.24
N PRO A 301 13.70 -12.21 27.04
CA PRO A 301 13.70 -13.41 27.88
C PRO A 301 13.87 -14.69 27.06
N SER A 302 14.51 -15.70 27.65
CA SER A 302 14.61 -17.03 27.04
C SER A 302 13.27 -17.79 27.07
N GLU A 303 13.11 -18.77 26.19
CA GLU A 303 11.89 -19.60 26.19
C GLU A 303 11.73 -20.42 27.48
N SER A 304 12.84 -20.75 28.17
CA SER A 304 12.83 -21.38 29.48
C SER A 304 12.24 -20.47 30.55
N GLU A 305 12.67 -19.20 30.61
CA GLU A 305 12.18 -18.23 31.59
C GLU A 305 10.70 -17.90 31.39
N MET A 306 10.25 -17.84 30.14
CA MET A 306 8.82 -17.66 29.83
C MET A 306 7.97 -18.88 30.18
N ARG A 307 8.53 -20.10 30.15
CA ARG A 307 7.82 -21.33 30.55
C ARG A 307 7.75 -21.48 32.06
N GLU A 308 8.78 -21.05 32.79
CA GLU A 308 8.83 -21.09 34.25
C GLU A 308 7.82 -20.15 34.92
N GLU A 309 7.52 -18.99 34.34
CA GLU A 309 6.44 -18.09 34.84
C GLU A 309 5.02 -18.54 34.46
N MET A 310 4.86 -19.49 33.52
CA MET A 310 3.55 -20.05 33.15
C MET A 310 3.19 -21.35 33.89
N ALA A 311 4.14 -21.93 34.63
CA ALA A 311 3.98 -23.18 35.39
C ALA A 311 3.49 -22.91 36.82
#